data_AF-A0A1D2S2C6-F1
#
_entry.id   AF-A0A1D2S2C6-F1
#
_cell.length_a   1.000
_cell.length_b   1.000
_cell.length_c   1.000
_cell.angle_alpha   90.00
_cell.angle_beta   90.00
_cell.angle_gamma   90.00
#
_symmetry.space_group_name_H-M   'P 1'
#
loop_
_entity.id
_entity.type
_entity.pdbx_description
1 polymer ?
#
loop_
_entity_poly.entity_id
_entity_poly.type
_entity_poly.pdbx_seq_one_letter_code
_entity_poly.pdbx_strand_id
1 'polypeptide(L)'
;MARGTPLPGFGGQAVGFDTPFEMLRACHERVQRTLGLQERLCRYLLDTGCDASAMAAARDVLRYFDIAAPLHHEDEEKHVFPLLQGSSDAALRDAVARLHGEHQAMAARWQEARAALEALAEGRITAFSDVQQA
;
A
#
# COMPACT_ATOMS: atom_id res chain seq x y z
N MET A 1 2.62 -15.97 39.17
CA MET A 1 2.25 -14.73 38.48
C MET A 1 3.48 -13.84 38.43
N ALA A 2 4.13 -13.73 37.27
CA ALA A 2 5.21 -12.77 37.06
C ALA A 2 4.71 -11.76 36.03
N ARG A 3 4.46 -10.52 36.48
CA ARG A 3 4.15 -9.39 35.61
C ARG A 3 5.46 -8.87 35.04
N GLY A 4 5.65 -9.01 33.73
CA GLY A 4 6.78 -8.40 33.02
C GLY A 4 6.62 -6.88 32.97
N THR A 5 7.68 -6.17 33.35
CA THR A 5 7.76 -4.70 33.31
C THR A 5 7.79 -4.22 31.86
N PRO A 6 6.98 -3.22 31.46
CA PRO A 6 7.00 -2.71 30.10
C PRO A 6 8.23 -1.83 29.87
N LEU A 7 8.91 -2.02 28.74
CA LEU A 7 10.01 -1.18 28.28
C LEU A 7 9.46 0.18 27.81
N PRO A 8 10.10 1.30 28.19
CA PRO A 8 9.67 2.63 27.77
C PRO A 8 9.98 2.85 26.28
N GLY A 9 8.93 3.15 25.50
CA GLY A 9 9.02 3.42 24.05
C GLY A 9 8.02 2.63 23.18
N PHE A 10 7.44 1.56 23.72
CA PHE A 10 6.37 0.78 23.06
C PHE A 10 5.04 0.97 23.80
N GLY A 11 4.49 2.18 23.70
CA GLY A 11 3.24 2.58 24.35
C GLY A 11 1.99 2.48 23.46
N GLY A 12 2.04 1.76 22.36
CA GLY A 12 0.84 1.43 21.58
C GLY A 12 0.29 0.09 22.03
N GLN A 13 -1.02 -0.03 22.27
CA GLN A 13 -1.68 -1.34 22.33
C GLN A 13 -1.20 -2.15 21.13
N ALA A 14 -0.76 -3.40 21.35
CA ALA A 14 -0.35 -4.25 20.26
C ALA A 14 -1.53 -4.37 19.28
N VAL A 15 -1.44 -3.71 18.13
CA VAL A 15 -2.40 -3.87 17.05
C VAL A 15 -2.34 -5.33 16.65
N GLY A 16 -3.44 -6.03 16.88
CA GLY A 16 -3.58 -7.46 16.61
C GLY A 16 -4.93 -7.75 15.99
N PHE A 17 -5.20 -9.03 15.74
CA PHE A 17 -6.46 -9.48 15.14
C PHE A 17 -7.70 -9.14 15.98
N ASP A 18 -7.53 -8.90 17.28
CA ASP A 18 -8.60 -8.47 18.20
C ASP A 18 -9.01 -6.99 18.01
N THR A 19 -8.25 -6.22 17.22
CA THR A 19 -8.51 -4.81 16.89
C THR A 19 -8.49 -4.61 15.36
N PRO A 20 -9.43 -5.21 14.61
CA PRO A 20 -9.35 -5.30 13.15
C PRO A 20 -9.35 -3.92 12.46
N PHE A 21 -10.10 -2.94 12.98
CA PHE A 21 -10.13 -1.60 12.40
C PHE A 21 -8.84 -0.80 12.64
N GLU A 22 -8.16 -1.00 13.77
CA GLU A 22 -6.85 -0.40 14.00
C GLU A 22 -5.79 -1.04 13.10
N MET A 23 -5.91 -2.34 12.82
CA MET A 23 -5.08 -3.04 11.85
C MET A 23 -5.27 -2.50 10.44
N LEU A 24 -6.52 -2.34 9.99
CA LEU A 24 -6.83 -1.74 8.68
C LEU A 24 -6.29 -0.31 8.59
N ARG A 25 -6.45 0.49 9.65
CA ARG A 25 -5.90 1.85 9.71
C ARG A 25 -4.37 1.87 9.60
N ALA A 26 -3.68 0.99 10.32
CA ALA A 26 -2.23 0.86 10.21
C ALA A 26 -1.78 0.38 8.82
N CYS A 27 -2.59 -0.44 8.13
CA CYS A 27 -2.37 -0.78 6.72
C CYS A 27 -2.53 0.45 5.82
N HIS A 28 -3.59 1.26 6.01
CA HIS A 28 -3.78 2.51 5.25
C HIS A 28 -2.64 3.51 5.47
N GLU A 29 -2.13 3.66 6.69
CA GLU A 29 -0.95 4.49 6.93
C GLU A 29 0.29 3.99 6.17
N ARG A 30 0.45 2.66 6.05
CA ARG A 30 1.52 2.09 5.23
C ARG A 30 1.31 2.39 3.75
N VAL A 31 0.08 2.32 3.23
CA VAL A 31 -0.24 2.71 1.84
C VAL A 31 0.23 4.14 1.60
N GLN A 32 -0.18 5.07 2.47
CA GLN A 32 0.16 6.49 2.34
C GLN A 32 1.68 6.74 2.38
N ARG A 33 2.41 6.05 3.28
CA ARG A 33 3.87 6.16 3.34
C ARG A 33 4.55 5.64 2.07
N THR A 34 4.07 4.54 1.51
CA THR A 34 4.63 3.97 0.27
C THR A 34 4.32 4.86 -0.94
N LEU A 35 3.11 5.41 -1.05
CA LEU A 35 2.77 6.39 -2.09
C LEU A 35 3.67 7.62 -1.99
N GLY A 36 3.87 8.16 -0.79
CA GLY A 36 4.81 9.27 -0.58
C GLY A 36 6.25 8.92 -0.92
N LEU A 37 6.68 7.67 -0.74
CA LEU A 37 7.99 7.19 -1.20
C LEU A 37 8.08 7.18 -2.73
N GLN A 38 7.05 6.67 -3.41
CA GLN A 38 6.99 6.66 -4.88
C GLN A 38 7.04 8.08 -5.46
N GLU A 39 6.28 9.03 -4.90
CA GLU A 39 6.34 10.44 -5.33
C GLU A 39 7.72 11.07 -5.11
N ARG A 40 8.39 10.77 -3.99
CA ARG A 40 9.76 11.23 -3.75
C ARG A 40 10.75 10.60 -4.71
N LEU A 41 10.57 9.32 -5.06
CA LEU A 41 11.40 8.65 -6.06
C LEU A 41 11.30 9.33 -7.42
N CYS A 42 10.10 9.66 -7.89
CA CYS A 42 9.92 10.37 -9.16
C CYS A 42 10.68 11.70 -9.18
N ARG A 43 10.58 12.51 -8.10
CA ARG A 43 11.34 13.76 -7.98
C ARG A 43 12.86 13.52 -7.92
N TYR A 44 13.29 12.54 -7.14
CA TYR A 44 14.70 12.21 -6.97
C TYR A 44 15.38 11.83 -8.29
N LEU A 45 14.68 11.10 -9.15
CA LEU A 45 15.19 10.74 -10.48
C LEU A 45 15.39 11.95 -11.39
N LEU A 46 14.56 12.98 -11.26
CA LEU A 46 14.70 14.23 -12.03
C LEU A 46 15.87 15.08 -11.51
N ASP A 47 16.02 15.18 -10.20
CA ASP A 47 17.00 16.08 -9.57
C ASP A 47 18.40 15.48 -9.47
N THR A 48 18.50 14.17 -9.19
CA THR A 48 19.77 13.48 -8.88
C THR A 48 20.09 12.36 -9.86
N GLY A 49 19.07 11.70 -10.42
CA GLY A 49 19.23 10.57 -11.33
C GLY A 49 19.17 9.21 -10.62
N CYS A 50 19.43 8.14 -11.37
CA CYS A 50 19.34 6.78 -10.87
C CYS A 50 20.66 6.31 -10.25
N ASP A 51 20.65 6.13 -8.93
CA ASP A 51 21.73 5.54 -8.14
C ASP A 51 21.22 4.37 -7.29
N ALA A 52 22.07 3.84 -6.41
CA ALA A 52 21.71 2.73 -5.54
C ALA A 52 20.51 3.07 -4.61
N SER A 53 20.35 4.33 -4.20
CA SER A 53 19.24 4.78 -3.36
C SER A 53 17.94 4.81 -4.13
N ALA A 54 17.93 5.31 -5.36
CA ALA A 54 16.76 5.28 -6.24
C ALA A 54 16.32 3.84 -6.53
N MET A 55 17.27 2.95 -6.83
CA MET A 55 16.99 1.53 -7.07
C MET A 55 16.42 0.83 -5.83
N ALA A 56 16.92 1.15 -4.63
CA ALA A 56 16.41 0.60 -3.38
C ALA A 56 14.98 1.08 -3.09
N ALA A 57 14.70 2.38 -3.30
CA ALA A 57 13.35 2.93 -3.14
C ALA A 57 12.35 2.26 -4.09
N ALA A 58 12.74 1.99 -5.35
CA ALA A 58 11.90 1.26 -6.30
C ALA A 58 11.56 -0.16 -5.79
N ARG A 59 12.54 -0.88 -5.22
CA ARG A 59 12.33 -2.21 -4.63
C ARG A 59 11.37 -2.18 -3.43
N ASP A 60 11.44 -1.15 -2.60
CA ASP A 60 10.53 -1.00 -1.46
C ASP A 60 9.10 -0.73 -1.89
N VAL A 61 8.90 0.10 -2.93
CA VAL A 61 7.59 0.33 -3.54
C VAL A 61 7.04 -0.97 -4.13
N LEU A 62 7.84 -1.68 -4.93
CA LEU A 62 7.48 -2.99 -5.50
C LEU A 62 7.05 -3.97 -4.42
N ARG A 63 7.88 -4.18 -3.39
CA ARG A 63 7.60 -5.13 -2.30
C ARG A 63 6.29 -4.83 -1.60
N TYR A 64 5.96 -3.56 -1.40
CA TYR A 64 4.72 -3.20 -0.74
C TYR A 64 3.49 -3.50 -1.61
N PHE A 65 3.49 -3.06 -2.87
CA PHE A 65 2.33 -3.20 -3.74
C PHE A 65 2.19 -4.60 -4.37
N ASP A 66 3.24 -5.40 -4.44
CA ASP A 66 3.16 -6.81 -4.87
C ASP A 66 2.61 -7.74 -3.79
N ILE A 67 2.75 -7.37 -2.51
CA ILE A 67 2.46 -8.28 -1.39
C ILE A 67 1.42 -7.68 -0.44
N ALA A 68 1.75 -6.55 0.19
CA ALA A 68 0.95 -6.02 1.30
C ALA A 68 -0.38 -5.41 0.83
N ALA A 69 -0.38 -4.67 -0.28
CA ALA A 69 -1.61 -4.04 -0.79
C ALA A 69 -2.66 -5.07 -1.26
N PRO A 70 -2.30 -6.12 -2.04
CA PRO A 70 -3.27 -7.16 -2.41
C PRO A 70 -3.82 -7.92 -1.20
N LEU A 71 -2.98 -8.26 -0.23
CA LEU A 71 -3.44 -8.91 1.01
C LEU A 71 -4.41 -8.02 1.81
N HIS A 72 -4.14 -6.72 1.85
CA HIS A 72 -5.04 -5.76 2.49
C HIS A 72 -6.41 -5.69 1.81
N HIS A 73 -6.46 -5.64 0.47
CA HIS A 73 -7.73 -5.71 -0.26
C HIS A 73 -8.45 -7.05 -0.02
N GLU A 74 -7.71 -8.15 0.02
CA GLU A 74 -8.26 -9.48 0.31
C GLU A 74 -8.89 -9.55 1.71
N ASP A 75 -8.28 -8.92 2.72
CA ASP A 75 -8.84 -8.82 4.07
C ASP A 75 -10.19 -8.05 4.05
N GLU A 76 -10.25 -6.93 3.33
CA GLU A 76 -11.48 -6.14 3.20
C GLU A 76 -12.57 -6.93 2.46
N GLU A 77 -12.23 -7.57 1.35
CA GLU A 77 -13.15 -8.33 0.51
C GLU A 77 -13.70 -9.58 1.18
N LYS A 78 -12.89 -10.27 2.00
CA LYS A 78 -13.33 -11.47 2.72
C LYS A 78 -14.09 -11.16 4.00
N HIS A 79 -13.72 -10.10 4.71
CA HIS A 79 -14.15 -9.92 6.11
C HIS A 79 -14.97 -8.66 6.36
N VAL A 80 -14.80 -7.61 5.57
CA VAL A 80 -15.50 -6.32 5.78
C VAL A 80 -16.67 -6.19 4.81
N PHE A 81 -16.40 -6.34 3.51
CA PHE A 81 -17.37 -6.09 2.44
C PHE A 81 -18.64 -6.96 2.54
N PRO A 82 -18.57 -8.27 2.85
CA PRO A 82 -19.78 -9.10 2.94
C PRO A 82 -20.74 -8.62 4.03
N LEU A 83 -20.22 -8.14 5.16
CA LEU A 83 -21.04 -7.62 6.26
C LEU A 83 -21.75 -6.33 5.86
N LEU A 84 -21.04 -5.43 5.16
CA LEU A 84 -21.60 -4.16 4.70
C LEU A 84 -22.59 -4.33 3.54
N GLN A 85 -22.37 -5.30 2.65
CA GLN A 85 -23.31 -5.67 1.60
C GLN A 85 -24.64 -6.20 2.15
N GLY A 86 -24.61 -6.89 3.28
CA GLY A 86 -25.82 -7.37 3.98
C GLY A 86 -26.58 -6.29 4.76
N SER A 87 -26.06 -5.05 4.81
CA SER A 87 -26.71 -3.94 5.51
C SER A 87 -27.99 -3.49 4.81
N SER A 88 -28.98 -3.03 5.58
CA SER A 88 -30.18 -2.38 5.04
C SER A 88 -29.91 -0.99 4.46
N ASP A 89 -28.78 -0.36 4.83
CA ASP A 89 -28.35 0.94 4.32
C ASP A 89 -27.84 0.85 2.87
N ALA A 90 -28.53 1.52 1.95
CA ALA A 90 -28.15 1.56 0.54
C ALA A 90 -26.79 2.25 0.30
N ALA A 91 -26.47 3.29 1.07
CA ALA A 91 -25.22 4.02 0.89
C ALA A 91 -24.00 3.13 1.23
N LEU A 92 -24.13 2.26 2.22
CA LEU A 92 -23.08 1.28 2.55
C LEU A 92 -22.89 0.24 1.45
N ARG A 93 -23.99 -0.27 0.87
CA ARG A 93 -23.92 -1.23 -0.24
C ARG A 93 -23.29 -0.61 -1.49
N ASP A 94 -23.68 0.61 -1.83
CA ASP A 94 -23.13 1.34 -2.97
C ASP A 94 -21.65 1.66 -2.78
N ALA A 95 -21.24 2.03 -1.56
CA ALA A 95 -19.84 2.26 -1.23
C ALA A 95 -18.99 0.99 -1.42
N VAL A 96 -19.47 -0.18 -0.99
CA VAL A 96 -18.76 -1.45 -1.20
C VAL A 96 -18.65 -1.79 -2.68
N ALA A 97 -19.72 -1.65 -3.45
CA ALA A 97 -19.69 -1.92 -4.89
C ALA A 97 -18.66 -1.03 -5.61
N ARG A 98 -18.60 0.25 -5.25
CA ARG A 98 -17.58 1.17 -5.75
C ARG A 98 -16.17 0.76 -5.35
N LEU A 99 -15.93 0.49 -4.06
CA LEU A 99 -14.62 0.10 -3.55
C LEU A 99 -14.09 -1.17 -4.22
N HIS A 100 -14.95 -2.17 -4.42
CA HIS A 100 -14.57 -3.41 -5.10
C HIS A 100 -14.15 -3.15 -6.56
N GLY A 101 -14.87 -2.28 -7.28
CA GLY A 101 -14.46 -1.83 -8.62
C GLY A 101 -13.14 -1.03 -8.60
N GLU A 102 -12.95 -0.20 -7.58
CA GLU A 102 -11.72 0.57 -7.39
C GLU A 102 -10.51 -0.34 -7.11
N HIS A 103 -10.65 -1.42 -6.33
CA HIS A 103 -9.58 -2.41 -6.11
C HIS A 103 -9.12 -3.05 -7.43
N GLN A 104 -10.06 -3.41 -8.30
CA GLN A 104 -9.74 -3.98 -9.62
C GLN A 104 -9.02 -2.97 -10.51
N ALA A 105 -9.49 -1.71 -10.53
CA ALA A 105 -8.85 -0.65 -11.28
C ALA A 105 -7.43 -0.35 -10.76
N MET A 106 -7.24 -0.35 -9.43
CA MET A 106 -5.93 -0.19 -8.81
C MET A 106 -4.98 -1.34 -9.16
N ALA A 107 -5.46 -2.60 -9.15
CA ALA A 107 -4.65 -3.75 -9.53
C ALA A 107 -4.20 -3.69 -11.00
N ALA A 108 -5.07 -3.24 -11.91
CA ALA A 108 -4.71 -3.04 -13.31
C ALA A 108 -3.65 -1.94 -13.48
N ARG A 109 -3.86 -0.77 -12.87
CA ARG A 109 -2.89 0.34 -12.88
C ARG A 109 -1.55 -0.05 -12.26
N TRP A 110 -1.56 -0.90 -11.24
CA TRP A 110 -0.33 -1.42 -10.64
C TRP A 110 0.50 -2.20 -11.65
N GLN A 111 -0.09 -3.03 -12.51
CA GLN A 111 0.68 -3.79 -13.51
C GLN A 111 1.45 -2.88 -14.47
N GLU A 112 0.88 -1.74 -14.83
CA GLU A 112 1.55 -0.75 -15.68
C GLU A 112 2.74 -0.08 -14.97
N ALA A 113 2.53 0.38 -13.73
CA ALA A 113 3.58 1.01 -12.92
C ALA A 113 4.70 0.02 -12.53
N ARG A 114 4.34 -1.23 -12.24
CA ARG A 114 5.22 -2.30 -11.80
C ARG A 114 6.36 -2.54 -12.77
N ALA A 115 6.07 -2.61 -14.08
CA ALA A 115 7.08 -2.87 -15.10
C ALA A 115 8.17 -1.78 -15.14
N ALA A 116 7.79 -0.50 -14.97
CA ALA A 116 8.74 0.60 -14.92
C ALA A 116 9.60 0.56 -13.65
N LEU A 117 8.99 0.28 -12.50
CA LEU A 117 9.67 0.17 -11.22
C LEU A 117 10.66 -1.02 -11.21
N GLU A 118 10.32 -2.15 -11.82
CA GLU A 118 11.23 -3.30 -11.98
C GLU A 118 12.44 -2.93 -12.82
N ALA A 119 12.23 -2.31 -13.98
CA ALA A 119 13.32 -1.88 -14.84
C ALA A 119 14.26 -0.88 -14.12
N LEU A 120 13.70 0.01 -13.30
CA LEU A 120 14.49 0.94 -12.50
C LEU A 120 15.26 0.22 -11.37
N ALA A 121 14.60 -0.68 -10.63
CA ALA A 121 15.20 -1.45 -9.54
C ALA A 121 16.38 -2.35 -9.99
N GLU A 122 16.37 -2.73 -11.27
CA GLU A 122 17.42 -3.51 -11.95
C GLU A 122 18.47 -2.63 -12.63
N GLY A 123 18.29 -1.31 -12.68
CA GLY A 123 19.18 -0.37 -13.34
C GLY A 123 19.13 -0.44 -14.88
N ARG A 124 18.06 -1.04 -15.44
CA ARG A 124 17.84 -1.10 -16.90
C ARG A 124 17.38 0.23 -17.48
N ILE A 125 16.73 1.05 -16.66
CA ILE A 125 16.40 2.45 -16.97
C ILE A 125 16.95 3.34 -15.87
N THR A 126 17.18 4.61 -16.22
CA THR A 126 17.68 5.62 -15.28
C THR A 126 16.69 6.76 -15.03
N ALA A 127 15.57 6.78 -15.76
CA ALA A 127 14.48 7.74 -15.63
C ALA A 127 13.17 7.10 -16.11
N PHE A 128 12.05 7.58 -15.57
CA PHE A 128 10.72 7.27 -16.09
C PHE A 128 10.37 8.19 -17.27
N SER A 129 9.61 7.68 -18.25
CA SER A 129 9.03 8.50 -19.31
C SER A 129 7.92 9.41 -18.76
N ASP A 130 7.54 10.45 -19.52
CA ASP A 130 6.42 11.34 -19.15
C ASP A 130 5.12 10.56 -18.89
N VAL A 131 4.88 9.50 -19.67
CA VAL A 131 3.72 8.61 -19.50
C VAL A 131 3.81 7.79 -18.21
N GLN A 132 5.01 7.41 -17.78
CA GLN A 132 5.23 6.66 -16.54
C GLN A 132 5.23 7.56 -15.29
N GLN A 133 5.30 8.88 -15.48
CA GLN A 133 5.24 9.88 -14.41
C GLN A 133 3.83 10.49 -14.23
N ALA A 134 2.95 10.35 -15.22
CA ALA A 134 1.57 10.84 -15.21
C ALA A 134 0.64 9.95 -14.37
#